data_AF-A0A7C1ZQ40-F1
#
_entry.id   AF-A0A7C1ZQ40-F1
#
_cell.length_a   1.000
_cell.length_b   1.000
_cell.length_c   1.000
_cell.angle_alpha   90.00
_cell.angle_beta   90.00
_cell.angle_gamma   90.00
#
_symmetry.space_group_name_H-M   'P 1'
#
loop_
_entity.id
_entity.type
_entity.pdbx_description
1 polymer ?
#
loop_
_entity_poly.entity_id
_entity_poly.type
_entity_poly.pdbx_seq_one_letter_code
_entity_poly.pdbx_strand_id
1 'polypeptide(L)'
;MFWFPTKKQIKKEFKKIAQSFQARDDKIADNSLKIAGLQGQIAVLIAQKSLKVSESPKKSQGNIETKLINRVRRSKKALIIAEIEKLGESCSTIEMYETIVLEKGLCSKASFYRYIASLKKSQVSQLNKIETSQRP
;
A
#
# COMPACT_ATOMS: atom_id res chain seq x y z
N MET A 1 -68.41 -6.08 23.58
CA MET A 1 -67.94 -4.89 24.31
C MET A 1 -67.06 -4.09 23.36
N PHE A 2 -67.53 -2.95 22.85
CA PHE A 2 -66.72 -2.09 21.99
C PHE A 2 -65.90 -1.14 22.85
N TRP A 3 -64.58 -1.31 22.84
CA TRP A 3 -63.63 -0.49 23.59
C TRP A 3 -63.20 0.70 22.72
N PHE A 4 -64.01 1.75 22.69
CA PHE A 4 -63.67 2.96 21.95
C PHE A 4 -62.77 3.88 22.78
N PRO A 5 -61.62 4.32 22.24
CA PRO A 5 -60.71 5.21 22.95
C PRO A 5 -61.36 6.59 23.17
N THR A 6 -61.15 7.14 24.35
CA THR A 6 -61.72 8.45 24.72
C THR A 6 -61.05 9.58 23.95
N LYS A 7 -61.78 10.68 23.67
CA LYS A 7 -61.22 11.87 22.99
C LYS A 7 -59.93 12.39 23.63
N LYS A 8 -59.78 12.24 24.96
CA LYS A 8 -58.55 12.60 25.70
C LYS A 8 -57.36 11.69 25.36
N GLN A 9 -57.58 10.38 25.22
CA GLN A 9 -56.54 9.42 24.82
C GLN A 9 -56.08 9.69 23.39
N ILE A 10 -57.01 9.93 22.47
CA ILE A 10 -56.71 10.28 21.08
C ILE A 10 -55.85 11.55 21.02
N LYS A 11 -56.22 12.61 21.76
CA LYS A 11 -55.43 13.86 21.81
C LYS A 11 -54.02 13.66 22.37
N LYS A 12 -53.84 12.78 23.34
CA LYS A 12 -52.53 12.45 23.93
C LYS A 12 -51.64 11.73 22.92
N GLU A 13 -52.18 10.77 22.18
CA GLU A 13 -51.44 10.05 21.13
C GLU A 13 -51.10 10.98 19.95
N PHE A 14 -52.02 11.84 19.51
CA PHE A 14 -51.71 12.86 18.50
C PHE A 14 -50.58 13.80 18.93
N LYS A 15 -50.55 14.22 20.21
CA LYS A 15 -49.47 15.07 20.73
C LYS A 15 -48.12 14.35 20.71
N LYS A 16 -48.07 13.07 21.07
CA LYS A 16 -46.85 12.26 20.99
C LYS A 16 -46.37 12.09 19.55
N ILE A 17 -47.30 11.89 18.61
CA ILE A 17 -47.01 11.79 17.18
C ILE A 17 -46.43 13.11 16.67
N ALA A 18 -47.05 14.25 16.99
CA ALA A 18 -46.52 15.56 16.61
C ALA A 18 -45.10 15.81 17.16
N GLN A 19 -44.86 15.44 18.43
CA GLN A 19 -43.54 15.55 19.04
C GLN A 19 -42.50 14.62 18.40
N SER A 20 -42.90 13.43 17.95
CA SER A 20 -41.98 12.50 17.29
C SER A 20 -41.60 12.94 15.88
N PHE A 21 -42.51 13.60 15.15
CA PHE A 21 -42.19 14.26 13.89
C PHE A 21 -41.23 15.42 14.09
N GLN A 22 -41.51 16.32 15.05
CA GLN A 22 -40.63 17.44 15.35
C GLN A 22 -39.20 16.98 15.73
N ALA A 23 -39.08 15.95 16.58
CA ALA A 23 -37.78 15.38 16.94
C ALA A 23 -37.06 14.70 15.77
N ARG A 24 -37.78 14.20 14.76
CA ARG A 24 -37.17 13.68 13.53
C ARG A 24 -36.67 14.81 12.64
N ASP A 25 -37.45 15.87 12.49
CA ASP A 25 -37.08 17.03 11.69
C ASP A 25 -35.83 17.72 12.26
N ASP A 26 -35.75 17.87 13.58
CA ASP A 26 -34.57 18.41 14.27
C ASP A 26 -33.31 17.54 14.01
N LYS A 27 -33.46 16.21 14.02
CA LYS A 27 -32.37 15.27 13.69
C LYS A 27 -31.96 15.34 12.23
N ILE A 28 -32.91 15.53 11.32
CA ILE A 28 -32.62 15.69 9.89
C ILE A 28 -31.83 16.99 9.68
N ALA A 29 -32.20 18.07 10.36
CA ALA A 29 -31.49 19.34 10.32
C ALA A 29 -30.06 19.24 10.90
N ASP A 30 -29.87 18.55 12.03
CA ASP A 30 -28.53 18.33 12.60
C ASP A 30 -27.64 17.47 11.68
N ASN A 31 -28.21 16.43 11.09
CA ASN A 31 -27.48 15.58 10.15
C ASN A 31 -27.13 16.31 8.85
N SER A 32 -28.02 17.17 8.33
CA SER A 32 -27.73 17.96 7.12
C SER A 32 -26.58 18.95 7.37
N LEU A 33 -26.53 19.57 8.56
CA LEU A 33 -25.44 20.43 8.97
C LEU A 33 -24.11 19.67 9.08
N LYS A 34 -24.13 18.46 9.67
CA LYS A 34 -22.94 17.58 9.73
C LYS A 34 -22.43 17.19 8.35
N ILE A 35 -23.34 16.83 7.44
CA ILE A 35 -22.98 16.49 6.05
C ILE A 35 -22.32 17.69 5.37
N ALA A 36 -22.90 18.88 5.49
CA ALA A 36 -22.32 20.10 4.93
C ALA A 36 -20.93 20.39 5.52
N GLY A 37 -20.75 20.22 6.83
CA GLY A 37 -19.46 20.38 7.50
C GLY A 37 -18.40 19.39 6.98
N LEU A 38 -18.73 18.11 6.86
CA LEU A 38 -17.83 17.09 6.33
C LEU A 38 -17.49 17.34 4.86
N GLN A 39 -18.46 17.73 4.04
CA GLN A 39 -18.23 18.10 2.65
C GLN A 39 -17.28 19.30 2.53
N GLY A 40 -17.43 20.31 3.40
CA GLY A 40 -16.50 21.43 3.48
C GLY A 40 -15.09 21.00 3.86
N GLN A 41 -14.93 20.12 4.85
CA GLN A 41 -13.62 19.57 5.23
C GLN A 41 -12.96 18.79 4.09
N ILE A 42 -13.74 17.97 3.37
CA ILE A 42 -13.25 17.23 2.19
C ILE A 42 -12.79 18.21 1.10
N ALA A 43 -13.56 19.26 0.82
CA ALA A 43 -13.20 20.28 -0.16
C ALA A 43 -11.88 20.98 0.21
N VAL A 44 -11.69 21.33 1.48
CA VAL A 44 -10.43 21.92 1.98
C VAL A 44 -9.26 20.94 1.84
N LEU A 45 -9.43 19.67 2.18
CA LEU A 45 -8.39 18.65 2.04
C LEU A 45 -8.00 18.42 0.58
N ILE A 46 -8.98 18.42 -0.34
CA ILE A 46 -8.74 18.31 -1.78
C ILE A 46 -7.97 19.54 -2.27
N ALA A 47 -8.38 20.75 -1.88
CA ALA A 47 -7.70 22.00 -2.24
C ALA A 47 -6.25 22.04 -1.70
N GLN A 48 -6.02 21.60 -0.48
CA GLN A 48 -4.67 21.50 0.09
C GLN A 48 -3.80 20.47 -0.65
N LYS A 49 -4.38 19.35 -1.09
CA LYS A 49 -3.66 18.36 -1.89
C LYS A 49 -3.37 18.86 -3.31
N SER A 50 -4.30 19.54 -3.96
CA SER A 50 -4.09 20.07 -5.32
C SER A 50 -3.06 21.20 -5.34
N LEU A 51 -3.00 22.03 -4.30
CA LEU A 51 -1.95 23.05 -4.15
C LEU A 51 -0.55 22.44 -3.95
N LYS A 52 -0.45 21.25 -3.33
CA LYS A 52 0.82 20.50 -3.22
C LYS A 52 1.25 19.79 -4.51
N VAL A 53 0.39 19.73 -5.54
CA VAL A 53 0.68 19.09 -6.83
C VAL A 53 1.21 20.10 -7.86
N SER A 54 1.16 21.41 -7.60
CA SER A 54 1.69 22.43 -8.52
C SER A 54 3.15 22.82 -8.27
N GLU A 55 3.80 22.27 -7.24
CA GLU A 55 5.25 22.37 -7.10
C GLU A 55 5.89 21.24 -7.91
N SER A 56 6.50 21.62 -9.03
CA SER A 56 7.42 20.80 -9.82
C SER A 56 8.17 19.78 -8.94
N PRO A 57 8.11 18.46 -9.22
CA PRO A 57 8.83 17.45 -8.45
C PRO A 57 10.31 17.48 -8.85
N LYS A 58 10.98 18.59 -8.57
CA LYS A 58 12.41 18.77 -8.75
C LYS A 58 13.00 19.27 -7.43
N LYS A 59 13.59 18.30 -6.73
CA LYS A 59 14.70 18.46 -5.78
C LYS A 59 14.33 18.99 -4.37
N SER A 60 13.97 18.10 -3.44
CA SER A 60 14.47 18.19 -2.05
C SER A 60 14.12 17.01 -1.12
N GLN A 61 13.09 16.19 -1.40
CA GLN A 61 12.75 15.05 -0.52
C GLN A 61 13.47 13.71 -0.83
N GLY A 62 14.43 13.70 -1.76
CA GLY A 62 15.10 12.50 -2.26
C GLY A 62 16.10 11.81 -1.32
N ASN A 63 16.12 12.11 -0.01
CA ASN A 63 17.11 11.51 0.90
C ASN A 63 16.52 10.50 1.87
N ILE A 64 15.30 10.65 2.38
CA ILE A 64 14.75 9.70 3.35
C ILE A 64 14.00 8.57 2.62
N GLU A 65 13.06 8.92 1.74
CA GLU A 65 12.35 7.93 0.92
C GLU A 65 13.32 7.16 0.03
N THR A 66 14.26 7.83 -0.63
CA THR A 66 15.24 7.14 -1.46
C THR A 66 16.19 6.27 -0.64
N LYS A 67 16.56 6.66 0.60
CA LYS A 67 17.33 5.77 1.50
C LYS A 67 16.50 4.58 1.96
N LEU A 68 15.22 4.76 2.29
CA LEU A 68 14.34 3.67 2.72
C LEU A 68 14.06 2.70 1.57
N ILE A 69 13.68 3.21 0.40
CA ILE A 69 13.49 2.43 -0.83
C ILE A 69 14.79 1.71 -1.21
N ASN A 70 15.94 2.38 -1.13
CA ASN A 70 17.23 1.72 -1.38
C ASN A 70 17.57 0.66 -0.32
N ARG A 71 17.19 0.85 0.95
CA ARG A 71 17.39 -0.15 2.02
C ARG A 71 16.55 -1.40 1.75
N VAL A 72 15.26 -1.23 1.44
CA VAL A 72 14.35 -2.32 1.07
C VAL A 72 14.78 -3.00 -0.24
N ARG A 73 15.25 -2.23 -1.22
CA ARG A 73 15.75 -2.79 -2.48
C ARG A 73 17.06 -3.56 -2.31
N ARG A 74 17.98 -3.07 -1.46
CA ARG A 74 19.23 -3.76 -1.12
C ARG A 74 18.96 -5.06 -0.37
N SER A 75 18.03 -5.07 0.58
CA SER A 75 17.64 -6.31 1.27
C SER A 75 17.03 -7.32 0.30
N LYS A 76 16.16 -6.88 -0.62
CA LYS A 76 15.58 -7.76 -1.64
C LYS A 76 16.63 -8.36 -2.57
N LYS A 77 17.62 -7.57 -3.03
CA LYS A 77 18.74 -8.09 -3.84
C LYS A 77 19.55 -9.15 -3.08
N ALA A 78 19.90 -8.89 -1.82
CA ALA A 78 20.67 -9.83 -1.01
C ALA A 78 19.94 -11.16 -0.84
N LEU A 79 18.62 -11.11 -0.57
CA LEU A 79 17.78 -12.32 -0.47
C LEU A 79 17.75 -13.12 -1.78
N ILE A 80 17.60 -12.43 -2.92
CA ILE A 80 17.59 -13.10 -4.23
C ILE A 80 18.95 -13.76 -4.51
N ILE A 81 20.06 -13.08 -4.21
CA ILE A 81 21.40 -13.64 -4.43
C ILE A 81 21.64 -14.85 -3.53
N ALA A 82 21.32 -14.76 -2.23
CA ALA A 82 21.47 -15.87 -1.30
C ALA A 82 20.66 -17.11 -1.73
N GLU A 83 19.45 -16.89 -2.26
CA GLU A 83 18.62 -17.97 -2.77
C GLU A 83 19.19 -18.59 -4.06
N ILE A 84 19.75 -17.77 -4.96
CA ILE A 84 20.44 -18.25 -6.17
C ILE A 84 21.68 -19.06 -5.78
N GLU A 85 22.48 -18.60 -4.81
CA GLU A 85 23.67 -19.33 -4.36
C GLU A 85 23.30 -20.67 -3.72
N LYS A 86 22.26 -20.68 -2.86
CA LYS A 86 21.75 -21.90 -2.24
C LYS A 86 21.25 -22.94 -3.24
N LEU A 87 20.49 -22.51 -4.25
CA LEU A 87 19.94 -23.42 -5.26
C LEU A 87 20.92 -23.74 -6.38
N GLY A 88 21.93 -22.89 -6.61
CA GLY A 88 22.91 -23.07 -7.67
C GLY A 88 23.83 -24.27 -7.50
N GLU A 89 23.94 -24.81 -6.28
CA GLU A 89 24.69 -26.03 -6.00
C GLU A 89 23.95 -27.31 -6.44
N SER A 90 22.62 -27.29 -6.42
CA SER A 90 21.79 -28.49 -6.60
C SER A 90 20.88 -28.46 -7.83
N CYS A 91 20.58 -27.28 -8.38
CA CYS A 91 19.53 -27.10 -9.37
C CYS A 91 20.05 -26.43 -10.64
N SER A 92 19.42 -26.77 -11.76
CA SER A 92 19.64 -26.10 -13.04
C SER A 92 19.12 -24.66 -13.02
N THR A 93 19.56 -23.85 -13.98
CA THR A 93 19.09 -22.46 -14.11
C THR A 93 17.58 -22.35 -14.36
N ILE A 94 16.97 -23.37 -14.96
CA ILE A 94 15.53 -23.40 -15.24
C ILE A 94 14.75 -23.65 -13.95
N GLU A 95 15.15 -24.65 -13.15
CA GLU A 95 14.53 -24.95 -11.85
C GLU A 95 14.70 -23.80 -10.85
N MET A 96 15.87 -23.14 -10.86
CA MET A 96 16.08 -21.92 -10.09
C MET A 96 15.13 -20.80 -10.52
N TYR A 97 14.88 -20.64 -11.82
CA TYR A 97 13.94 -19.65 -12.32
C TYR A 97 12.52 -19.95 -11.86
N GLU A 98 12.07 -21.19 -11.97
CA GLU A 98 10.74 -21.61 -11.50
C GLU A 98 10.56 -21.33 -10.01
N THR A 99 11.52 -21.76 -9.18
CA THR A 99 11.45 -21.57 -7.73
C THR A 99 11.50 -20.07 -7.34
N ILE A 100 12.43 -19.29 -7.89
CA ILE A 100 12.69 -17.91 -7.43
C ILE A 100 11.69 -16.92 -8.04
N VAL A 101 11.31 -17.10 -9.30
CA VAL A 101 10.46 -16.15 -10.04
C VAL A 101 9.00 -16.58 -10.03
N LEU A 102 8.70 -17.85 -10.30
CA LEU A 102 7.30 -18.31 -10.44
C LEU A 102 6.69 -18.68 -9.08
N GLU A 103 7.39 -19.47 -8.26
CA GLU A 103 6.84 -19.91 -6.97
C GLU A 103 6.98 -18.84 -5.88
N LYS A 104 8.21 -18.35 -5.65
CA LYS A 104 8.50 -17.40 -4.56
C LYS A 104 8.24 -15.94 -4.92
N GLY A 105 8.12 -15.60 -6.21
CA GLY A 105 7.86 -14.23 -6.67
C GLY A 105 8.92 -13.20 -6.23
N LEU A 106 10.17 -13.62 -5.99
CA LEU A 106 11.19 -12.75 -5.40
C LEU A 106 11.65 -11.67 -6.36
N CYS A 107 11.67 -11.93 -7.67
CA CYS A 107 12.04 -10.94 -8.67
C CYS A 107 11.41 -11.21 -10.04
N SER A 108 11.49 -10.24 -10.95
CA SER A 108 11.06 -10.44 -12.34
C SER A 108 12.06 -11.29 -13.12
N LYS A 109 11.60 -11.96 -14.18
CA LYS A 109 12.44 -12.73 -15.12
C LYS A 109 13.69 -11.97 -15.57
N ALA A 110 13.54 -10.72 -15.97
CA ALA A 110 14.66 -9.88 -16.40
C ALA A 110 15.67 -9.61 -15.27
N SER A 111 15.21 -9.42 -14.04
CA SER A 111 16.08 -9.20 -12.88
C SER A 111 16.85 -10.46 -12.53
N PHE A 112 16.19 -11.62 -12.56
CA PHE A 112 16.80 -12.93 -12.31
C PHE A 112 18.02 -13.18 -13.21
N TYR A 113 17.87 -13.06 -14.53
CA TYR A 113 18.99 -13.28 -15.46
C TYR A 113 20.11 -12.26 -15.30
N ARG A 114 19.79 -11.00 -14.94
CA ARG A 114 20.82 -10.00 -14.61
C ARG A 114 21.64 -10.41 -13.37
N TYR A 115 21.01 -11.00 -12.36
CA TYR A 115 21.71 -11.47 -11.17
C TYR A 115 22.59 -12.68 -11.47
N ILE A 116 22.09 -13.66 -12.23
CA ILE A 116 22.91 -14.80 -12.66
C ILE A 116 24.14 -14.35 -13.47
N ALA A 117 23.95 -13.44 -14.44
CA ALA A 117 25.07 -12.90 -15.22
C ALA A 117 26.10 -12.17 -14.33
N SER A 118 25.62 -11.40 -13.34
CA SER A 118 26.49 -10.72 -12.36
C SER A 118 27.31 -11.69 -11.50
N LEU A 119 26.71 -12.81 -11.09
CA LEU A 119 27.39 -13.83 -10.27
C LEU A 119 28.44 -14.59 -11.08
N LYS A 120 28.11 -15.00 -12.31
CA LYS A 120 29.08 -15.64 -13.23
C LYS A 120 30.29 -14.74 -13.49
N LYS A 121 30.06 -13.44 -13.74
CA LYS A 121 31.15 -12.47 -13.94
C LYS A 121 32.05 -12.34 -12.69
N SER A 122 31.46 -12.40 -11.50
CA SER A 122 32.20 -12.28 -10.24
C SER A 122 33.05 -13.52 -9.95
N GLN A 123 32.53 -14.73 -10.22
CA GLN A 123 33.29 -15.99 -10.09
C GLN A 123 34.47 -16.06 -11.07
N VAL A 124 34.25 -15.70 -12.34
CA VAL A 124 35.33 -15.65 -13.34
C VAL A 124 36.41 -14.65 -12.93
N SER A 125 36.02 -13.51 -12.34
CA SER A 125 36.98 -12.51 -11.85
C SER A 125 37.79 -12.97 -10.63
N GLN A 126 37.28 -13.93 -9.84
CA GLN A 126 38.00 -14.52 -8.71
C GLN A 126 39.01 -15.57 -9.19
N LEU A 127 38.63 -16.41 -10.15
CA LEU A 127 39.53 -17.42 -10.73
C LEU A 127 40.76 -16.78 -11.39
N ASN A 128 40.57 -15.70 -12.16
CA ASN A 128 41.67 -14.99 -12.83
C ASN A 128 42.66 -14.30 -11.86
N LYS A 129 42.23 -13.98 -10.62
CA LYS A 129 43.12 -13.41 -9.59
C LYS A 129 44.02 -14.47 -8.94
N ILE A 130 43.56 -15.72 -8.90
CA ILE A 130 44.34 -16.83 -8.35
C ILE A 130 45.48 -17.20 -9.32
N GLU A 131 45.20 -17.21 -10.63
CA GLU A 131 46.21 -17.52 -11.66
C GLU A 131 47.31 -16.45 -11.79
N THR A 132 46.98 -15.19 -11.51
CA THR A 132 47.95 -14.07 -11.57
C THR A 132 48.83 -13.97 -10.33
N SER A 133 48.48 -14.63 -9.22
CA SER A 133 49.29 -14.72 -8.01
C SER A 133 50.27 -15.91 -7.99
N GLN A 134 50.22 -16.78 -9.00
CA GLN A 134 51.08 -17.97 -9.11
C GLN A 134 52.12 -17.90 -10.24
N ARG A 135 52.33 -16.74 -10.86
CA ARG A 135 53.48 -16.53 -11.77
C ARG A 135 54.67 -15.96 -10.97
N PRO A 136 55.73 -16.77 -10.71
CA PRO A 136 57.03 -16.25 -10.30
C PRO A 136 57.67 -15.37 -11.37
#